data_AF-A0AAG5DCV9-F1
#
_entry.id   AF-A0AAG5DCV9-F1
#
_cell.length_a   1.000
_cell.length_b   1.000
_cell.length_c   1.000
_cell.angle_alpha   90.00
_cell.angle_beta   90.00
_cell.angle_gamma   90.00
#
_symmetry.space_group_name_H-M   'P 1'
#
loop_
_entity.id
_entity.type
_entity.pdbx_description
1 polymer ?
#
loop_
_entity_poly.entity_id
_entity_poly.type
_entity_poly.pdbx_seq_one_letter_code
_entity_poly.pdbx_strand_id
1 'polypeptide(L)'
;MAKRALLFLLLALLGDAYAHPIPNFGIPSPVSGSDQVSKVTNQTSTLLQTVDDRLNTSLTSNYPKLAETLTQLGTLANFVVSIDTVVVVPLLTLTSDVSGDVRGQFAPVLAGIDSTRAYMEQRLPTELDRLQALISASVPNRLKDAFGCVRSGLDRVGGSLDVLRKALLAAVIEFGSVDVPPAVLSKHLPLGTVLDVARAVSDVKVCVPSLMETIDSTIANLKTADDYILSLRAMLTKIKFTVKM
;
A
#
# COMPACT_ATOMS: atom_id res chain seq x y z
N MET A 1 -18.75 1.55 -53.98
CA MET A 1 -19.46 1.37 -52.68
C MET A 1 -18.60 0.71 -51.60
N ALA A 2 -17.72 -0.26 -51.92
CA ALA A 2 -16.90 -0.97 -50.93
C ALA A 2 -15.93 -0.09 -50.09
N LYS A 3 -15.32 0.96 -50.66
CA LYS A 3 -14.39 1.86 -49.94
C LYS A 3 -15.05 2.68 -48.81
N ARG A 4 -16.33 3.03 -48.94
CA ARG A 4 -17.07 3.78 -47.89
C ARG A 4 -17.44 2.86 -46.73
N ALA A 5 -17.85 1.61 -47.01
CA ALA A 5 -18.12 0.62 -45.98
C ALA A 5 -16.87 0.25 -45.15
N LEU A 6 -15.69 0.19 -45.81
CA LEU A 6 -14.43 -0.08 -45.12
C LEU A 6 -13.99 1.05 -44.17
N LEU A 7 -14.28 2.31 -44.54
CA LEU A 7 -13.96 3.48 -43.72
C LEU A 7 -14.86 3.55 -42.46
N PHE A 8 -16.16 3.25 -42.61
CA PHE A 8 -17.07 3.17 -41.47
C PHE A 8 -16.75 2.00 -40.52
N LEU A 9 -16.29 0.86 -41.07
CA LEU A 9 -15.85 -0.28 -40.25
C LEU A 9 -14.55 0.03 -39.50
N LEU A 10 -13.60 0.76 -40.11
CA LEU A 10 -12.37 1.19 -39.43
C LEU A 10 -12.65 2.21 -38.32
N LEU A 11 -13.56 3.18 -38.54
CA LEU A 11 -13.95 4.14 -37.51
C LEU A 11 -14.76 3.50 -36.37
N ALA A 12 -15.60 2.50 -36.66
CA ALA A 12 -16.33 1.75 -35.64
C ALA A 12 -15.39 0.88 -34.78
N LEU A 13 -14.39 0.24 -35.40
CA LEU A 13 -13.37 -0.55 -34.69
C LEU A 13 -12.39 0.31 -33.87
N LEU A 14 -12.22 1.59 -34.24
CA LEU A 14 -11.45 2.58 -33.46
C LEU A 14 -12.27 3.21 -32.32
N GLY A 15 -13.61 3.21 -32.42
CA GLY A 15 -14.52 3.73 -31.39
C GLY A 15 -14.56 2.86 -30.13
N ASP A 16 -14.45 1.54 -30.29
CA ASP A 16 -14.51 0.57 -29.18
C ASP A 16 -13.14 0.29 -28.52
N ALA A 17 -12.04 0.84 -29.06
CA ALA A 17 -10.70 0.66 -28.49
C ALA A 17 -10.37 1.68 -27.37
N TYR A 18 -11.19 2.72 -27.19
CA TYR A 18 -10.95 3.80 -26.21
C TYR A 18 -12.16 4.14 -25.34
N ALA A 19 -13.15 3.24 -25.24
CA ALA A 19 -14.22 3.34 -24.24
C ALA A 19 -13.85 2.54 -22.97
N HIS A 20 -12.63 2.72 -22.46
CA HIS A 20 -12.46 2.48 -21.03
C HIS A 20 -13.20 3.62 -20.33
N PRO A 21 -14.12 3.38 -19.38
CA PRO A 21 -14.62 4.45 -18.53
C PRO A 21 -13.40 5.16 -17.97
N ILE A 22 -13.17 6.41 -18.39
CA ILE A 22 -11.97 7.12 -18.00
C ILE A 22 -12.09 7.30 -16.48
N PRO A 23 -11.11 6.86 -15.68
CA PRO A 23 -11.21 6.89 -14.23
C PRO A 23 -11.26 8.35 -13.73
N ASN A 24 -12.25 8.82 -12.97
CA ASN A 24 -12.46 10.26 -12.77
C ASN A 24 -12.81 10.76 -11.36
N PHE A 25 -12.24 10.23 -10.29
CA PHE A 25 -12.18 10.92 -8.98
C PHE A 25 -13.52 11.54 -8.49
N GLY A 26 -14.66 10.92 -8.77
CA GLY A 26 -15.96 11.46 -8.37
C GLY A 26 -16.63 12.42 -9.34
N ILE A 27 -16.12 12.62 -10.56
CA ILE A 27 -16.80 13.37 -11.63
C ILE A 27 -17.03 12.48 -12.86
N PRO A 28 -18.09 12.69 -13.65
CA PRO A 28 -18.29 11.93 -14.90
C PRO A 28 -17.26 12.26 -15.99
N SER A 29 -16.70 13.47 -15.96
CA SER A 29 -15.79 13.98 -16.99
C SER A 29 -14.37 13.42 -16.89
N PRO A 30 -13.75 13.01 -18.02
CA PRO A 30 -12.36 12.53 -18.09
C PRO A 30 -11.33 13.43 -17.40
N VAL A 31 -10.58 12.88 -16.44
CA VAL A 31 -9.46 13.52 -15.75
C VAL A 31 -8.15 13.01 -16.33
N SER A 32 -7.39 13.92 -16.97
CA SER A 32 -6.09 13.56 -17.54
C SER A 32 -5.10 13.09 -16.46
N GLY A 33 -4.47 11.95 -16.69
CA GLY A 33 -3.45 11.37 -15.79
C GLY A 33 -4.00 10.40 -14.73
N SER A 34 -5.31 10.19 -14.67
CA SER A 34 -5.93 9.25 -13.72
C SER A 34 -5.45 7.80 -13.92
N ASP A 35 -5.23 7.36 -15.15
CA ASP A 35 -4.67 6.04 -15.47
C ASP A 35 -3.31 5.81 -14.81
N GLN A 36 -2.46 6.84 -14.76
CA GLN A 36 -1.14 6.75 -14.14
C GLN A 36 -1.27 6.64 -12.62
N VAL A 37 -2.24 7.32 -12.00
CA VAL A 37 -2.56 7.15 -10.58
C VAL A 37 -3.01 5.72 -10.34
N SER A 38 -4.03 5.23 -11.06
CA SER A 38 -4.53 3.85 -10.97
C SER A 38 -3.41 2.81 -11.13
N LYS A 39 -2.52 2.99 -12.11
CA LYS A 39 -1.39 2.08 -12.35
C LYS A 39 -0.43 2.01 -11.16
N VAL A 40 0.01 3.16 -10.64
CA VAL A 40 0.94 3.19 -9.51
C VAL A 40 0.28 2.69 -8.24
N THR A 41 -0.99 3.02 -8.02
CA THR A 41 -1.78 2.51 -6.89
C THR A 41 -1.91 0.98 -6.94
N ASN A 42 -2.22 0.40 -8.12
CA ASN A 42 -2.26 -1.05 -8.29
C ASN A 42 -0.91 -1.71 -7.99
N GLN A 43 0.19 -1.16 -8.49
CA GLN A 43 1.53 -1.68 -8.19
C GLN A 43 1.88 -1.60 -6.70
N THR A 44 1.39 -0.58 -6.01
CA THR A 44 1.59 -0.40 -4.57
C THR A 44 0.77 -1.43 -3.80
N SER A 45 -0.48 -1.67 -4.22
CA SER A 45 -1.36 -2.69 -3.65
C SER A 45 -0.74 -4.07 -3.71
N THR A 46 -0.29 -4.49 -4.91
CA THR A 46 0.38 -5.78 -5.10
C THR A 46 1.61 -5.93 -4.20
N LEU A 47 2.40 -4.88 -4.01
CA LEU A 47 3.59 -4.95 -3.17
C LEU A 47 3.27 -5.02 -1.67
N LEU A 48 2.23 -4.32 -1.21
CA LEU A 48 1.82 -4.38 0.20
C LEU A 48 1.27 -5.76 0.58
N GLN A 49 0.59 -6.43 -0.36
CA GLN A 49 0.00 -7.75 -0.17
C GLN A 49 1.03 -8.90 -0.05
N THR A 50 2.31 -8.67 -0.34
CA THR A 50 3.35 -9.71 -0.23
C THR A 50 4.17 -9.61 1.06
N VAL A 51 3.89 -8.63 1.94
CA VAL A 51 4.68 -8.37 3.15
C VAL A 51 4.54 -9.47 4.19
N ASP A 52 3.44 -10.22 4.18
CA ASP A 52 3.15 -11.30 5.13
C ASP A 52 3.44 -12.71 4.59
N ASP A 53 3.94 -12.84 3.35
CA ASP A 53 4.17 -14.12 2.66
C ASP A 53 5.03 -15.11 3.46
N ARG A 54 5.96 -14.61 4.28
CA ARG A 54 6.90 -15.42 5.07
C ARG A 54 6.44 -15.75 6.48
N LEU A 55 5.28 -15.25 6.91
CA LEU A 55 4.73 -15.51 8.25
C LEU A 55 4.37 -16.99 8.48
N ASN A 56 4.17 -17.76 7.41
CA ASN A 56 3.90 -19.20 7.47
C ASN A 56 5.10 -20.07 7.92
N THR A 57 6.23 -19.46 8.30
CA THR A 57 7.41 -20.17 8.78
C THR A 57 7.11 -20.94 10.07
N SER A 58 7.36 -22.25 10.06
CA SER A 58 7.17 -23.11 11.23
C SER A 58 8.42 -23.18 12.10
N LEU A 59 8.23 -23.06 13.42
CA LEU A 59 9.26 -23.20 14.46
C LEU A 59 8.93 -24.44 15.30
N THR A 60 9.89 -25.38 15.40
CA THR A 60 9.65 -26.73 15.94
C THR A 60 10.45 -27.02 17.21
N SER A 61 11.38 -26.15 17.60
CA SER A 61 12.14 -26.27 18.85
C SER A 61 11.29 -26.04 20.10
N ASN A 62 10.05 -25.54 19.97
CA ASN A 62 9.20 -25.11 21.08
C ASN A 62 9.89 -24.09 22.01
N TYR A 63 10.83 -23.30 21.49
CA TYR A 63 11.48 -22.25 22.27
C TYR A 63 10.59 -21.00 22.30
N PRO A 64 9.99 -20.62 23.45
CA PRO A 64 8.90 -19.64 23.51
C PRO A 64 9.26 -18.30 22.89
N LYS A 65 10.48 -17.82 23.17
CA LYS A 65 10.97 -16.53 22.68
C LYS A 65 11.00 -16.44 21.15
N LEU A 66 11.29 -17.53 20.43
CA LEU A 66 11.27 -17.52 18.95
C LEU A 66 9.84 -17.41 18.43
N ALA A 67 8.91 -18.14 19.03
CA ALA A 67 7.50 -18.08 18.67
C ALA A 67 6.88 -16.70 18.95
N GLU A 68 7.16 -16.14 20.13
CA GLU A 68 6.71 -14.79 20.51
C GLU A 68 7.26 -13.72 19.54
N THR A 69 8.53 -13.85 19.12
CA THR A 69 9.11 -12.94 18.15
C THR A 69 8.42 -13.05 16.79
N LEU A 70 8.16 -14.27 16.31
CA LEU A 70 7.45 -14.49 15.05
C LEU A 70 6.04 -13.89 15.09
N THR A 71 5.32 -14.07 16.20
CA THR A 71 4.00 -13.46 16.41
C THR A 71 4.07 -11.94 16.35
N GLN A 72 5.04 -11.32 17.03
CA GLN A 72 5.20 -9.87 17.04
C GLN A 72 5.57 -9.30 15.65
N LEU A 73 6.41 -10.01 14.88
CA LEU A 73 6.67 -9.67 13.48
C LEU A 73 5.40 -9.78 12.62
N GLY A 74 4.57 -10.81 12.87
CA GLY A 74 3.28 -10.97 12.23
C GLY A 74 2.32 -9.81 12.50
N THR A 75 2.27 -9.29 13.73
CA THR A 75 1.48 -8.09 14.04
C THR A 75 1.92 -6.89 13.20
N LEU A 76 3.22 -6.68 13.04
CA LEU A 76 3.77 -5.57 12.25
C LEU A 76 3.54 -5.77 10.74
N ALA A 77 3.75 -6.98 10.22
CA ALA A 77 3.48 -7.32 8.82
C ALA A 77 2.00 -7.12 8.47
N ASN A 78 1.08 -7.62 9.31
CA ASN A 78 -0.36 -7.45 9.12
C ASN A 78 -0.78 -5.97 9.13
N PHE A 79 -0.11 -5.13 9.95
CA PHE A 79 -0.34 -3.70 9.90
C PHE A 79 0.08 -3.10 8.54
N VAL A 80 1.23 -3.50 8.00
CA VAL A 80 1.64 -3.06 6.65
C VAL A 80 0.62 -3.49 5.59
N VAL A 81 0.17 -4.74 5.62
CA VAL A 81 -0.88 -5.25 4.72
C VAL A 81 -2.17 -4.43 4.87
N SER A 82 -2.53 -4.02 6.09
CA SER A 82 -3.74 -3.21 6.32
C SER A 82 -3.72 -1.85 5.63
N ILE A 83 -2.54 -1.30 5.31
CA ILE A 83 -2.42 -0.05 4.53
C ILE A 83 -3.04 -0.23 3.14
N ASP A 84 -2.93 -1.42 2.55
CA ASP A 84 -3.56 -1.72 1.28
C ASP A 84 -5.09 -1.59 1.39
N THR A 85 -5.67 -2.25 2.38
CA THR A 85 -7.12 -2.34 2.53
C THR A 85 -7.77 -1.01 2.92
N VAL A 86 -7.09 -0.19 3.74
CA VAL A 86 -7.68 1.06 4.24
C VAL A 86 -7.28 2.30 3.44
N VAL A 87 -6.17 2.28 2.68
CA VAL A 87 -5.72 3.44 1.89
C VAL A 87 -5.73 3.14 0.39
N VAL A 88 -5.01 2.10 -0.03
CA VAL A 88 -4.69 1.89 -1.44
C VAL A 88 -5.90 1.40 -2.22
N VAL A 89 -6.68 0.45 -1.68
CA VAL A 89 -7.93 -0.02 -2.27
C VAL A 89 -8.96 1.11 -2.38
N PRO A 90 -9.24 1.91 -1.34
CA PRO A 90 -10.09 3.09 -1.47
C PRO A 90 -9.59 4.10 -2.51
N LEU A 91 -8.26 4.28 -2.65
CA LEU A 91 -7.70 5.11 -3.71
C LEU A 91 -7.98 4.55 -5.11
N LEU A 92 -7.90 3.23 -5.31
CA LEU A 92 -8.28 2.59 -6.58
C LEU A 92 -9.78 2.78 -6.89
N THR A 93 -10.63 2.62 -5.88
CA THR A 93 -12.06 2.89 -6.05
C THR A 93 -12.28 4.34 -6.47
N LEU A 94 -11.65 5.28 -5.77
CA LEU A 94 -11.74 6.70 -6.07
C LEU A 94 -11.25 7.01 -7.49
N THR A 95 -10.13 6.44 -7.94
CA THR A 95 -9.64 6.72 -9.28
C THR A 95 -10.67 6.30 -10.32
N SER A 96 -11.38 5.18 -10.14
CA SER A 96 -12.42 4.70 -11.06
C SER A 96 -13.80 5.36 -10.91
N ASP A 97 -14.01 6.20 -9.90
CA ASP A 97 -15.35 6.69 -9.57
C ASP A 97 -15.81 7.82 -10.52
N VAL A 98 -17.07 7.73 -10.94
CA VAL A 98 -17.75 8.67 -11.84
C VAL A 98 -19.10 9.13 -11.27
N SER A 99 -19.31 8.98 -9.96
CA SER A 99 -20.63 9.14 -9.31
C SER A 99 -21.17 10.57 -9.31
N GLY A 100 -20.32 11.57 -9.52
CA GLY A 100 -20.65 12.98 -9.30
C GLY A 100 -20.48 13.44 -7.84
N ASP A 101 -20.14 12.53 -6.91
CA ASP A 101 -19.91 12.87 -5.51
C ASP A 101 -18.42 13.07 -5.17
N VAL A 102 -17.86 14.19 -5.62
CA VAL A 102 -16.46 14.54 -5.34
C VAL A 102 -16.15 14.57 -3.83
N ARG A 103 -17.10 14.92 -2.96
CA ARG A 103 -16.80 15.01 -1.51
C ARG A 103 -16.84 13.66 -0.84
N GLY A 104 -17.90 12.89 -1.07
CA GLY A 104 -18.09 11.58 -0.45
C GLY A 104 -17.03 10.59 -0.89
N GLN A 105 -16.59 10.64 -2.14
CA GLN A 105 -15.67 9.62 -2.68
C GLN A 105 -14.22 9.78 -2.22
N PHE A 106 -13.79 10.99 -1.86
CA PHE A 106 -12.46 11.19 -1.24
C PHE A 106 -12.43 10.80 0.24
N ALA A 107 -13.58 10.77 0.92
CA ALA A 107 -13.61 10.56 2.36
C ALA A 107 -13.03 9.20 2.81
N PRO A 108 -13.32 8.06 2.15
CA PRO A 108 -12.77 6.76 2.54
C PRO A 108 -11.23 6.72 2.54
N VAL A 109 -10.59 7.17 1.46
CA VAL A 109 -9.11 7.16 1.37
C VAL A 109 -8.47 8.12 2.39
N LEU A 110 -9.05 9.31 2.60
CA LEU A 110 -8.55 10.27 3.59
C LEU A 110 -8.70 9.73 5.03
N ALA A 111 -9.84 9.12 5.34
CA ALA A 111 -10.06 8.48 6.64
C ALA A 111 -9.10 7.29 6.85
N GLY A 112 -8.82 6.52 5.79
CA GLY A 112 -7.82 5.47 5.78
C GLY A 112 -6.43 5.98 6.15
N ILE A 113 -6.00 7.08 5.53
CA ILE A 113 -4.71 7.72 5.82
C ILE A 113 -4.65 8.17 7.28
N ASP A 114 -5.70 8.83 7.77
CA ASP A 114 -5.76 9.30 9.15
C ASP A 114 -5.75 8.15 10.17
N SER A 115 -6.47 7.05 9.88
CA SER A 115 -6.47 5.85 10.73
C SER A 115 -5.09 5.17 10.76
N THR A 116 -4.41 5.12 9.62
CA THR A 116 -3.05 4.57 9.51
C THR A 116 -2.06 5.43 10.29
N ARG A 117 -2.16 6.77 10.17
CA ARG A 117 -1.36 7.72 10.95
C ARG A 117 -1.58 7.53 12.46
N ALA A 118 -2.83 7.43 12.89
CA ALA A 118 -3.18 7.21 14.29
C ALA A 118 -2.57 5.91 14.83
N TYR A 119 -2.59 4.83 14.05
CA TYR A 119 -1.91 3.59 14.43
C TYR A 119 -0.40 3.79 14.59
N MET A 120 0.25 4.43 13.61
CA MET A 120 1.70 4.69 13.64
C MET A 120 2.13 5.58 14.81
N GLU A 121 1.28 6.49 15.26
CA GLU A 121 1.56 7.39 16.38
C GLU A 121 1.29 6.74 17.73
N GLN A 122 0.21 5.96 17.85
CA GLN A 122 -0.30 5.52 19.14
C GLN A 122 0.06 4.06 19.48
N ARG A 123 0.10 3.18 18.47
CA ARG A 123 0.25 1.73 18.67
C ARG A 123 1.63 1.23 18.25
N LEU A 124 2.11 1.65 17.09
CA LEU A 124 3.39 1.19 16.55
C LEU A 124 4.56 1.33 17.54
N PRO A 125 4.72 2.42 18.33
CA PRO A 125 5.79 2.50 19.32
C PRO A 125 5.75 1.34 20.33
N THR A 126 4.56 1.00 20.82
CA THR A 126 4.36 -0.11 21.77
C THR A 126 4.71 -1.46 21.13
N GLU A 127 4.31 -1.67 19.87
CA GLU A 127 4.63 -2.91 19.16
C GLU A 127 6.14 -3.05 18.88
N LEU A 128 6.83 -1.95 18.61
CA LEU A 128 8.29 -1.92 18.45
C LEU A 128 9.01 -2.16 19.78
N ASP A 129 8.51 -1.60 20.89
CA ASP A 129 9.08 -1.83 22.23
C ASP A 129 8.93 -3.30 22.65
N ARG A 130 7.79 -3.93 22.36
CA ARG A 130 7.58 -5.38 22.57
C ARG A 130 8.59 -6.20 21.77
N LEU A 131 8.79 -5.87 20.50
CA LEU A 131 9.79 -6.55 19.67
C LEU A 131 11.21 -6.34 20.21
N GLN A 132 11.52 -5.14 20.70
CA GLN A 132 12.82 -4.84 21.30
C GLN A 132 13.09 -5.67 22.54
N ALA A 133 12.09 -5.89 23.39
CA ALA A 133 12.22 -6.74 24.57
C ALA A 133 12.55 -8.20 24.20
N LEU A 134 12.14 -8.66 23.01
CA LEU A 134 12.43 -9.99 22.50
C LEU A 134 13.82 -10.05 21.85
N ILE A 135 14.12 -9.20 20.86
CA ILE A 135 15.30 -9.38 19.98
C ILE A 135 16.30 -8.21 20.00
N SER A 136 16.23 -7.35 21.01
CA SER A 136 17.05 -6.13 21.13
C SER A 136 16.74 -5.10 20.04
N ALA A 137 17.43 -3.95 20.07
CA ALA A 137 17.00 -2.74 19.37
C ALA A 137 17.24 -2.71 17.84
N SER A 138 18.11 -3.56 17.29
CA SER A 138 18.55 -3.45 15.88
C SER A 138 17.39 -3.57 14.88
N VAL A 139 16.56 -4.61 15.02
CA VAL A 139 15.40 -4.84 14.14
C VAL A 139 14.29 -3.80 14.36
N PRO A 140 13.85 -3.50 15.60
CA PRO A 140 12.89 -2.43 15.86
C PRO A 140 13.31 -1.06 15.29
N ASN A 141 14.59 -0.70 15.37
CA ASN A 141 15.07 0.58 14.83
C ASN A 141 14.94 0.64 13.31
N ARG A 142 15.31 -0.43 12.59
CA ARG A 142 15.13 -0.50 11.12
C ARG A 142 13.66 -0.41 10.73
N LEU A 143 12.78 -1.10 11.45
CA LEU A 143 11.33 -1.02 11.22
C LEU A 143 10.82 0.38 11.50
N LYS A 144 11.26 1.03 12.57
CA LYS A 144 10.89 2.41 12.91
C LYS A 144 11.23 3.38 11.77
N ASP A 145 12.44 3.29 11.23
CA ASP A 145 12.87 4.15 10.13
C ASP A 145 12.03 3.90 8.87
N ALA A 146 11.79 2.63 8.53
CA ALA A 146 10.99 2.26 7.37
C ALA A 146 9.52 2.67 7.50
N PHE A 147 8.91 2.52 8.69
CA PHE A 147 7.57 3.06 8.97
C PHE A 147 7.54 4.60 8.93
N GLY A 148 8.62 5.27 9.34
CA GLY A 148 8.78 6.72 9.20
C GLY A 148 8.76 7.18 7.72
N CYS A 149 9.38 6.40 6.83
CA CYS A 149 9.31 6.59 5.39
C CYS A 149 7.86 6.46 4.89
N VAL A 150 7.17 5.36 5.26
CA VAL A 150 5.77 5.12 4.88
C VAL A 150 4.85 6.26 5.35
N ARG A 151 4.97 6.68 6.61
CA ARG A 151 4.21 7.81 7.16
C ARG A 151 4.39 9.07 6.31
N SER A 152 5.63 9.40 5.99
CA SER A 152 5.94 10.58 5.17
C SER A 152 5.35 10.49 3.76
N GLY A 153 5.31 9.29 3.17
CA GLY A 153 4.62 9.03 1.91
C GLY A 153 3.11 9.23 2.02
N LEU A 154 2.48 8.68 3.06
CA LEU A 154 1.04 8.82 3.32
C LEU A 154 0.62 10.28 3.56
N ASP A 155 1.44 11.07 4.24
CA ASP A 155 1.21 12.50 4.43
C ASP A 155 1.19 13.24 3.08
N ARG A 156 2.09 12.87 2.15
CA ARG A 156 2.10 13.42 0.79
C ARG A 156 0.88 12.95 -0.01
N VAL A 157 0.45 11.71 0.14
CA VAL A 157 -0.78 11.22 -0.52
C VAL A 157 -1.99 12.02 -0.04
N GLY A 158 -2.14 12.18 1.28
CA GLY A 158 -3.24 12.96 1.85
C GLY A 158 -3.23 14.42 1.38
N GLY A 159 -2.06 15.06 1.36
CA GLY A 159 -1.91 16.43 0.85
C GLY A 159 -2.27 16.56 -0.63
N SER A 160 -1.73 15.70 -1.50
CA SER A 160 -2.03 15.72 -2.93
C SER A 160 -3.50 15.43 -3.23
N LEU A 161 -4.14 14.52 -2.48
CA LEU A 161 -5.56 14.23 -2.61
C LEU A 161 -6.43 15.40 -2.17
N ASP A 162 -6.07 16.12 -1.10
CA ASP A 162 -6.81 17.30 -0.67
C ASP A 162 -6.72 18.43 -1.70
N VAL A 163 -5.54 18.65 -2.30
CA VAL A 163 -5.36 19.62 -3.40
C VAL A 163 -6.21 19.22 -4.62
N LEU A 164 -6.15 17.96 -5.03
CA LEU A 164 -6.96 17.42 -6.14
C LEU A 164 -8.46 17.60 -5.88
N ARG A 165 -8.93 17.24 -4.68
CA ARG A 165 -10.33 17.40 -4.26
C ARG A 165 -10.78 18.86 -4.33
N LYS A 166 -9.97 19.79 -3.83
CA LYS A 166 -10.28 21.22 -3.86
C LYS A 166 -10.34 21.76 -5.29
N ALA A 167 -9.43 21.34 -6.16
CA ALA A 167 -9.42 21.72 -7.58
C ALA A 167 -10.68 21.21 -8.32
N LEU A 168 -11.06 19.95 -8.09
CA LEU A 168 -12.28 19.38 -8.66
C LEU A 168 -13.53 20.13 -8.20
N LEU A 169 -13.64 20.40 -6.89
CA LEU A 169 -14.76 21.18 -6.35
C LEU A 169 -14.82 22.60 -6.92
N ALA A 170 -13.67 23.26 -7.10
CA ALA A 170 -13.63 24.58 -7.73
C ALA A 170 -14.12 24.54 -9.18
N ALA A 171 -13.77 23.51 -9.94
CA ALA A 171 -14.25 23.32 -11.31
C ALA A 171 -15.77 23.09 -11.37
N VAL A 172 -16.29 22.25 -10.47
CA VAL A 172 -17.74 22.00 -10.35
C VAL A 172 -18.49 23.27 -9.95
N ILE A 173 -17.94 24.07 -9.05
CA ILE A 173 -18.52 25.36 -8.63
C ILE A 173 -18.52 26.37 -9.77
N GLU A 174 -17.42 26.50 -10.52
CA GLU A 174 -17.34 27.42 -11.66
C GLU A 174 -18.34 27.06 -12.75
N PHE A 175 -18.49 25.77 -13.07
CA PHE A 175 -19.40 25.32 -14.12
C PHE A 175 -20.87 25.24 -13.65
N GLY A 176 -21.11 24.99 -12.36
CA GLY A 176 -22.43 24.78 -11.78
C GLY A 176 -22.99 23.37 -11.97
N SER A 177 -22.18 22.42 -12.46
CA SER A 177 -22.55 21.01 -12.64
C SER A 177 -21.32 20.11 -12.48
N VAL A 178 -21.54 18.82 -12.16
CA VAL A 178 -20.50 17.79 -12.07
C VAL A 178 -20.00 17.32 -13.44
N ASP A 179 -20.79 17.54 -14.49
CA ASP A 179 -20.43 17.25 -15.88
C ASP A 179 -19.54 18.36 -16.47
N VAL A 180 -18.40 18.62 -15.81
CA VAL A 180 -17.52 19.75 -16.12
C VAL A 180 -16.85 19.55 -17.48
N PRO A 181 -16.96 20.49 -18.44
CA PRO A 181 -16.30 20.38 -19.73
C PRO A 181 -14.76 20.38 -19.59
N PRO A 182 -14.01 19.68 -20.46
CA PRO A 182 -12.55 19.61 -20.39
C PRO A 182 -11.83 20.98 -20.34
N ALA A 183 -12.37 21.98 -21.03
CA ALA A 183 -11.82 23.35 -21.01
C ALA A 183 -11.90 24.00 -19.62
N VAL A 184 -12.98 23.78 -18.87
CA VAL A 184 -13.13 24.28 -17.50
C VAL A 184 -12.29 23.43 -16.53
N LEU A 185 -12.30 22.11 -16.72
CA LEU A 185 -11.56 21.19 -15.87
C LEU A 185 -10.04 21.46 -15.92
N SER A 186 -9.47 21.64 -17.12
CA SER A 186 -8.04 21.92 -17.32
C SER A 186 -7.57 23.26 -16.73
N LYS A 187 -8.47 24.23 -16.55
CA LYS A 187 -8.17 25.50 -15.88
C LYS A 187 -7.92 25.33 -14.39
N HIS A 188 -8.67 24.43 -13.74
CA HIS A 188 -8.55 24.16 -12.30
C HIS A 188 -7.64 22.98 -11.98
N LEU A 189 -7.56 22.03 -12.90
CA LEU A 189 -6.90 20.76 -12.70
C LEU A 189 -5.80 20.56 -13.76
N PRO A 190 -4.62 21.18 -13.58
CA PRO A 190 -3.49 20.91 -14.43
C PRO A 190 -3.04 19.45 -14.23
N LEU A 191 -2.51 18.83 -15.29
CA LEU A 191 -2.00 17.46 -15.26
C LEU A 191 -1.00 17.23 -14.10
N GLY A 192 -0.20 18.25 -13.76
CA GLY A 192 0.72 18.22 -12.63
C GLY A 192 0.05 17.81 -11.31
N THR A 193 -1.11 18.40 -10.99
CA THR A 193 -1.86 18.11 -9.76
C THR A 193 -2.27 16.65 -9.66
N VAL A 194 -2.71 16.05 -10.77
CA VAL A 194 -3.10 14.63 -10.80
C VAL A 194 -1.87 13.74 -10.67
N LEU A 195 -0.78 14.09 -11.37
CA LEU A 195 0.47 13.33 -11.29
C LEU A 195 1.16 13.45 -9.92
N ASP A 196 0.92 14.50 -9.15
CA ASP A 196 1.41 14.62 -7.78
C ASP A 196 0.80 13.57 -6.85
N VAL A 197 -0.43 13.12 -7.12
CA VAL A 197 -1.01 11.95 -6.43
C VAL A 197 -0.23 10.69 -6.80
N ALA A 198 0.02 10.45 -8.09
CA ALA A 198 0.79 9.28 -8.53
C ALA A 198 2.20 9.24 -7.94
N ARG A 199 2.89 10.39 -7.87
CA ARG A 199 4.20 10.52 -7.23
C ARG A 199 4.12 10.21 -5.74
N ALA A 200 3.15 10.78 -5.03
CA ALA A 200 2.98 10.52 -3.61
C ALA A 200 2.70 9.05 -3.29
N VAL A 201 1.90 8.37 -4.11
CA VAL A 201 1.67 6.91 -3.97
C VAL A 201 2.95 6.13 -4.25
N SER A 202 3.73 6.54 -5.26
CA SER A 202 5.05 5.95 -5.52
C SER A 202 6.00 6.11 -4.33
N ASP A 203 5.90 7.21 -3.59
CA ASP A 203 6.72 7.42 -2.40
C ASP A 203 6.38 6.44 -1.27
N VAL A 204 5.11 6.05 -1.12
CA VAL A 204 4.74 4.96 -0.20
C VAL A 204 5.36 3.65 -0.67
N LYS A 205 5.20 3.33 -1.96
CA LYS A 205 5.71 2.10 -2.58
C LYS A 205 7.21 1.89 -2.37
N VAL A 206 8.03 2.93 -2.51
CA VAL A 206 9.50 2.79 -2.35
C VAL A 206 9.94 2.50 -0.93
N CYS A 207 9.10 2.74 0.08
CA CYS A 207 9.39 2.44 1.48
C CYS A 207 9.13 0.97 1.84
N VAL A 208 8.21 0.29 1.14
CA VAL A 208 7.77 -1.07 1.47
C VAL A 208 8.89 -2.12 1.43
N PRO A 209 9.82 -2.13 0.45
CA PRO A 209 10.88 -3.13 0.39
C PRO A 209 11.75 -3.20 1.65
N SER A 210 11.99 -2.07 2.32
CA SER A 210 12.79 -2.06 3.55
C SER A 210 12.07 -2.73 4.73
N LEU A 211 10.74 -2.59 4.82
CA LEU A 211 9.90 -3.30 5.79
C LEU A 211 9.94 -4.80 5.52
N MET A 212 9.72 -5.19 4.26
CA MET A 212 9.75 -6.59 3.83
C MET A 212 11.10 -7.24 4.17
N GLU A 213 12.21 -6.63 3.73
CA GLU A 213 13.55 -7.19 3.98
C GLU A 213 13.84 -7.35 5.47
N THR A 214 13.45 -6.37 6.29
CA THR A 214 13.67 -6.43 7.73
C THR A 214 12.85 -7.55 8.38
N ILE A 215 11.58 -7.71 8.00
CA ILE A 215 10.71 -8.79 8.49
C ILE A 215 11.24 -10.14 8.03
N ASP A 216 11.50 -10.29 6.72
CA ASP A 216 11.91 -11.53 6.07
C ASP A 216 13.26 -12.04 6.58
N SER A 217 14.25 -11.15 6.70
CA SER A 217 15.56 -11.52 7.23
C SER A 217 15.48 -11.91 8.71
N THR A 218 14.62 -11.25 9.49
CA THR A 218 14.41 -11.62 10.88
C THR A 218 13.74 -12.99 11.00
N ILE A 219 12.71 -13.27 10.21
CA ILE A 219 12.06 -14.59 10.17
C ILE A 219 13.06 -15.69 9.75
N ALA A 220 13.91 -15.42 8.76
CA ALA A 220 14.97 -16.35 8.36
C ALA A 220 15.91 -16.66 9.53
N ASN A 221 16.34 -15.63 10.27
CA ASN A 221 17.20 -15.79 11.43
C ASN A 221 16.51 -16.56 12.57
N LEU A 222 15.19 -16.38 12.78
CA LEU A 222 14.42 -17.17 13.73
C LEU A 222 14.44 -18.65 13.36
N LYS A 223 14.27 -18.99 12.07
CA LYS A 223 14.34 -20.37 11.60
C LYS A 223 15.72 -20.97 11.82
N THR A 224 16.79 -20.22 11.54
CA THR A 224 18.17 -20.67 11.80
C THR A 224 18.41 -20.93 13.29
N ALA A 225 17.90 -20.07 14.17
CA ALA A 225 17.99 -20.28 15.62
C ALA A 225 17.21 -21.52 16.09
N ASP A 226 16.02 -21.76 15.53
CA ASP A 226 15.20 -22.95 15.80
C ASP A 226 15.97 -24.24 15.47
N ASP A 227 16.57 -24.30 14.27
CA ASP A 227 17.36 -25.44 13.80
C ASP A 227 18.60 -25.67 14.68
N TYR A 228 19.26 -24.59 15.10
CA TYR A 228 20.40 -24.67 16.01
C TYR A 228 20.02 -25.29 17.36
N ILE A 229 18.90 -24.87 17.95
CA ILE A 229 18.41 -25.40 19.24
C ILE A 229 18.14 -26.91 19.13
N LEU A 230 17.51 -27.35 18.04
CA LEU A 230 17.23 -28.77 17.80
C LEU A 230 18.54 -29.57 17.66
N SER A 231 19.49 -29.06 16.90
CA SER A 231 20.81 -29.68 16.71
C SER A 231 21.56 -29.81 18.03
N LEU A 232 21.59 -28.75 18.85
CA LEU A 232 22.22 -28.76 20.16
C LEU A 232 21.58 -29.79 21.10
N ARG A 233 20.25 -29.88 21.14
CA ARG A 233 19.53 -30.89 21.93
C ARG A 233 19.87 -32.32 21.49
N ALA A 234 19.98 -32.56 20.18
CA ALA A 234 20.36 -33.86 19.65
C ALA A 234 21.79 -34.24 20.06
N MET A 235 22.74 -33.31 20.00
CA MET A 235 24.12 -33.54 20.45
C MET A 235 24.20 -33.84 21.95
N LEU A 236 23.52 -33.04 22.78
CA LEU A 236 23.49 -33.23 24.23
C LEU A 236 22.86 -34.58 24.63
N THR A 237 21.85 -35.03 23.88
CA THR A 237 21.24 -36.35 24.09
C THR A 237 22.24 -37.47 23.81
N LYS A 238 23.01 -37.39 22.71
CA LYS A 238 24.05 -38.37 22.38
C LYS A 238 25.13 -38.46 23.45
N ILE A 239 25.64 -37.31 23.93
CA ILE A 239 26.67 -37.28 24.98
C ILE A 239 26.19 -37.95 26.26
N LYS A 240 24.93 -37.72 26.67
CA LYS A 240 24.35 -38.37 27.87
C LYS A 240 24.29 -39.90 27.76
N PHE A 241 24.11 -40.44 26.56
CA PHE A 241 24.15 -41.89 26.35
C PHE A 241 25.58 -42.44 26.39
N THR A 242 26.57 -41.71 25.87
CA THR A 242 27.98 -42.16 25.87
C THR A 242 28.63 -42.17 27.25
N VAL A 243 28.24 -41.29 28.18
CA VAL A 243 28.80 -41.24 29.54
C VAL A 243 28.18 -42.26 30.50
N LYS A 244 27.05 -42.88 30.13
CA LYS A 244 26.34 -43.88 30.94
C LYS A 244 26.70 -45.35 30.60
N MET A 245 27.61 -45.59 29.65
CA MET A 245 28.17 -46.91 29.33
C MET A 245 29.57 -47.04 29.92
#